data_AF-A0A931TP02-F1
#
_entry.id   AF-A0A931TP02-F1
#
_cell.length_a   1.000
_cell.length_b   1.000
_cell.length_c   1.000
_cell.angle_alpha   90.00
_cell.angle_beta   90.00
_cell.angle_gamma   90.00
#
_symmetry.space_group_name_H-M   'P 1'
#
loop_
_entity.id
_entity.type
_entity.pdbx_description
1 polymer ?
#
loop_
_entity_poly.entity_id
_entity_poly.type
_entity_poly.pdbx_seq_one_letter_code
_entity_poly.pdbx_strand_id
1 'polypeptide(L)'
;MNDYWQSLSRWKKIKLIFSIIVAIYIIIFTLINWDITVVNFVFFKIEIPIILLIVICLIAGYFSSTLFDYRKHRKLLKEIDLLKTKLSQKD
;
A
#
# COMPACT_ATOMS: atom_id res chain seq x y z
N MET A 1 7.32 -24.63 -1.17
CA MET A 1 6.36 -23.95 -2.10
C MET A 1 5.08 -24.75 -2.30
N ASN A 2 5.12 -26.09 -2.23
CA ASN A 2 3.95 -26.97 -2.39
C ASN A 2 2.90 -26.81 -1.26
N ASP A 3 3.35 -26.63 -0.02
CA ASP A 3 2.46 -26.62 1.16
C ASP A 3 1.58 -25.36 1.23
N TYR A 4 2.13 -24.21 0.81
CA TYR A 4 1.37 -22.96 0.72
C TYR A 4 0.21 -23.08 -0.26
N TRP A 5 0.48 -23.65 -1.45
CA TRP A 5 -0.55 -23.87 -2.46
C TRP A 5 -1.64 -24.83 -1.99
N GLN A 6 -1.27 -25.90 -1.27
CA GLN A 6 -2.25 -26.87 -0.79
C GLN A 6 -3.12 -26.34 0.36
N SER A 7 -2.58 -25.44 1.20
CA SER A 7 -3.34 -24.80 2.30
C SER A 7 -4.40 -23.79 1.85
N LEU A 8 -4.38 -23.35 0.59
CA LEU A 8 -5.26 -22.31 0.08
C LEU A 8 -6.61 -22.87 -0.38
N SER A 9 -7.70 -22.28 0.13
CA SER A 9 -9.05 -22.48 -0.40
C SER A 9 -9.12 -22.11 -1.89
N ARG A 10 -10.01 -22.78 -2.65
CA ARG A 10 -10.25 -22.54 -4.09
C ARG A 10 -10.37 -21.05 -4.43
N TRP A 11 -11.09 -20.27 -3.62
CA TRP A 11 -11.26 -18.84 -3.82
C TRP A 11 -9.97 -18.03 -3.66
N LYS A 12 -9.12 -18.41 -2.70
CA LYS A 12 -7.82 -17.74 -2.50
C LYS A 12 -6.85 -18.08 -3.64
N LYS A 13 -6.90 -19.31 -4.18
CA LYS A 13 -6.13 -19.68 -5.38
C LYS A 13 -6.53 -18.85 -6.59
N ILE A 14 -7.84 -18.73 -6.84
CA ILE A 14 -8.37 -17.90 -7.93
C ILE A 14 -7.94 -16.44 -7.75
N LYS A 15 -8.08 -15.89 -6.54
CA LYS A 15 -7.66 -14.51 -6.24
C LYS A 15 -6.16 -14.31 -6.49
N LEU A 16 -5.32 -15.27 -6.10
CA LEU A 16 -3.87 -15.20 -6.31
C LEU A 16 -3.53 -15.22 -7.80
N ILE A 17 -4.09 -16.17 -8.57
CA ILE A 17 -3.89 -16.26 -10.03
C ILE A 17 -4.34 -14.96 -10.69
N PHE A 18 -5.55 -14.49 -10.37
CA PHE A 18 -6.09 -13.24 -10.93
C PHE A 18 -5.20 -12.05 -10.61
N SER A 19 -4.70 -11.94 -9.37
CA SER A 19 -3.78 -10.87 -8.97
C SER A 19 -2.47 -10.91 -9.77
N ILE A 20 -1.93 -12.09 -10.06
CA ILE A 20 -0.72 -12.24 -10.86
C ILE A 20 -0.98 -11.82 -12.31
N ILE A 21 -2.10 -12.25 -12.90
CA ILE A 21 -2.49 -11.86 -14.27
C ILE A 21 -2.64 -10.34 -14.37
N VAL A 22 -3.34 -9.72 -13.41
CA VAL A 22 -3.51 -8.27 -13.36
C VAL A 22 -2.16 -7.55 -13.22
N ALA A 23 -1.27 -8.05 -12.36
CA ALA A 23 0.06 -7.46 -12.20
C ALA A 23 0.88 -7.50 -13.51
N ILE A 24 0.87 -8.65 -14.21
CA ILE A 24 1.54 -8.80 -15.51
C ILE A 24 0.92 -7.85 -16.55
N TYR A 25 -0.41 -7.77 -16.60
CA TYR A 25 -1.11 -6.86 -17.50
C TYR A 25 -0.73 -5.41 -17.27
N ILE A 26 -0.65 -4.96 -16.01
CA ILE A 26 -0.21 -3.60 -15.66
C ILE A 26 1.22 -3.34 -16.13
N ILE A 27 2.13 -4.32 -15.96
CA ILE A 27 3.53 -4.17 -16.41
C ILE A 27 3.58 -4.01 -17.93
N ILE A 28 2.91 -4.89 -18.67
CA ILE A 28 2.87 -4.82 -20.15
C ILE A 28 2.24 -3.50 -20.60
N PHE A 29 1.12 -3.11 -20.01
CA PHE A 29 0.46 -1.84 -20.31
C PHE A 29 1.39 -0.66 -20.07
N THR A 30 2.14 -0.68 -18.96
CA THR A 30 3.10 0.39 -18.62
C THR A 30 4.22 0.46 -19.65
N LEU A 31 4.78 -0.67 -20.07
CA LEU A 31 5.87 -0.74 -21.05
C LEU A 31 5.41 -0.31 -22.46
N ILE A 32 4.21 -0.70 -22.88
CA ILE A 32 3.67 -0.31 -24.19
C ILE A 32 3.31 1.17 -24.20
N ASN A 33 2.76 1.69 -23.11
CA ASN A 33 2.34 3.08 -22.98
C ASN A 33 3.42 3.91 -22.26
N TRP A 34 4.69 3.56 -22.47
CA TRP A 34 5.83 4.22 -21.84
C TRP A 34 6.12 5.56 -22.53
N ASP A 35 5.26 6.53 -22.26
CA ASP A 35 5.37 7.89 -22.79
C ASP A 35 6.16 8.78 -21.82
N ILE A 36 7.37 9.16 -22.22
CA ILE A 36 8.28 9.95 -21.40
C ILE A 36 7.79 11.39 -21.40
N THR A 37 7.48 11.90 -20.21
CA THR A 37 6.99 13.27 -20.03
C THR A 37 7.93 14.06 -19.13
N VAL A 38 8.12 15.33 -19.46
CA VAL A 38 8.92 16.25 -18.65
C VAL A 38 8.04 16.80 -17.53
N VAL A 39 8.35 16.43 -16.29
CA VAL A 39 7.71 16.98 -15.09
C VAL A 39 8.54 18.16 -14.60
N ASN A 40 7.93 19.33 -14.58
CA ASN A 40 8.54 20.55 -14.04
C ASN A 40 8.19 20.67 -12.55
N PHE A 41 9.15 20.41 -11.68
CA PHE A 41 9.07 20.76 -10.27
C PHE A 41 9.52 22.20 -10.05
N VAL A 42 9.28 22.73 -8.86
CA VAL A 42 9.57 24.14 -8.51
C VAL A 42 11.06 24.49 -8.73
N PHE A 43 11.97 23.55 -8.49
CA PHE A 43 13.42 23.78 -8.56
C PHE A 43 14.16 22.95 -9.62
N PHE A 44 13.52 21.95 -10.21
CA PHE A 44 14.17 21.03 -11.15
C PHE A 44 13.16 20.40 -12.10
N LYS A 45 13.66 19.82 -13.19
CA LYS A 45 12.86 19.09 -14.17
C LYS A 45 13.30 17.63 -14.18
N ILE A 46 12.34 16.71 -14.28
CA ILE A 46 12.61 15.28 -14.39
C ILE A 46 11.86 14.72 -15.58
N GLU A 47 12.56 13.95 -16.40
CA GLU A 47 11.96 13.14 -17.45
C GLU A 47 11.58 11.79 -16.87
N ILE A 48 10.28 11.52 -16.79
CA ILE A 48 9.75 10.27 -16.25
C ILE A 48 8.51 9.86 -17.04
N PRO A 49 8.28 8.56 -17.24
CA PRO A 49 7.04 8.06 -17.79
C PRO A 49 5.87 8.44 -16.89
N ILE A 50 4.80 8.98 -17.48
CA ILE A 50 3.66 9.49 -16.70
C ILE A 50 3.00 8.40 -15.84
N ILE A 51 2.99 7.16 -16.33
CA ILE A 51 2.44 6.01 -15.61
C ILE A 51 3.26 5.71 -14.34
N LEU A 52 4.59 5.76 -14.43
CA LEU A 52 5.45 5.57 -13.24
C LEU A 52 5.22 6.68 -12.22
N LEU A 53 5.05 7.93 -12.68
CA LEU A 53 4.74 9.05 -11.80
C LEU A 53 3.44 8.80 -11.02
N ILE A 54 2.38 8.39 -11.71
CA ILE A 54 1.08 8.06 -11.08
C ILE A 54 1.24 6.96 -10.03
N VAL A 55 1.97 5.88 -10.36
CA VAL A 55 2.21 4.77 -9.42
C VAL A 55 2.99 5.24 -8.19
N ILE A 56 4.03 6.04 -8.37
CA ILE A 56 4.82 6.62 -7.26
C ILE A 56 3.92 7.50 -6.38
N CYS A 57 3.06 8.33 -6.97
CA CYS A 57 2.13 9.17 -6.22
C CYS A 57 1.13 8.34 -5.40
N LEU A 58 0.58 7.27 -5.97
CA LEU A 58 -0.35 6.37 -5.26
C LEU A 58 0.34 5.68 -4.07
N ILE A 59 1.54 5.17 -4.30
CA ILE A 59 2.36 4.53 -3.25
C ILE A 59 2.66 5.55 -2.15
N ALA A 60 3.17 6.73 -2.51
CA ALA A 60 3.49 7.78 -1.55
C ALA A 60 2.27 8.20 -0.71
N GLY A 61 1.10 8.33 -1.33
CA GLY A 61 -0.16 8.61 -0.64
C GLY A 61 -0.55 7.52 0.36
N TYR A 62 -0.51 6.25 -0.06
CA TYR A 62 -0.82 5.10 0.81
C TYR A 62 0.13 5.02 2.01
N PHE A 63 1.44 5.14 1.79
CA PHE A 63 2.43 5.13 2.85
C PHE A 63 2.26 6.31 3.81
N SER A 64 1.98 7.50 3.27
CA SER A 64 1.71 8.69 4.07
C SER A 64 0.50 8.47 4.99
N SER A 65 -0.64 8.03 4.43
CA SER A 65 -1.85 7.74 5.21
C SER A 65 -1.59 6.70 6.31
N THR A 66 -0.94 5.59 5.95
CA THR A 66 -0.64 4.51 6.89
C THR A 66 0.23 5.00 8.05
N LEU A 67 1.21 5.88 7.78
CA LEU A 67 2.05 6.47 8.82
C LEU A 67 1.26 7.38 9.76
N PHE A 68 0.32 8.17 9.24
CA PHE A 68 -0.57 9.00 10.06
C PHE A 68 -1.50 8.15 10.94
N ASP A 69 -2.11 7.12 10.35
CA ASP A 69 -3.00 6.21 11.08
C ASP A 69 -2.26 5.47 12.18
N TYR A 70 -1.05 4.98 11.90
CA TYR A 70 -0.22 4.31 12.91
C TYR A 70 0.06 5.21 14.13
N ARG A 71 0.37 6.48 13.89
CA ARG A 71 0.57 7.46 14.99
C ARG A 71 -0.71 7.68 15.80
N LYS A 72 -1.88 7.74 15.14
CA LYS A 72 -3.18 7.87 15.80
C LYS A 72 -3.50 6.64 16.65
N HIS A 73 -3.32 5.44 16.11
CA HIS A 73 -3.56 4.19 16.82
C HIS A 73 -2.66 4.03 18.05
N ARG A 74 -1.40 4.46 17.99
CA ARG A 74 -0.52 4.43 19.17
C ARG A 74 -0.98 5.34 20.30
N LYS A 75 -1.61 6.48 20.01
CA LYS A 75 -2.21 7.35 21.04
C LYS A 75 -3.43 6.68 21.67
N LEU A 76 -4.33 6.16 20.85
CA LEU A 76 -5.53 5.46 21.30
C LEU A 76 -5.20 4.24 22.18
N LEU A 77 -4.17 3.46 21.82
CA LEU A 77 -3.73 2.32 22.64
C LEU A 77 -3.25 2.74 24.03
N LYS A 78 -2.51 3.86 24.14
CA LYS A 78 -2.07 4.40 25.43
C LYS A 78 -3.24 4.90 26.28
N GLU A 79 -4.23 5.53 25.66
CA GLU A 79 -5.45 5.97 26.35
C GLU A 79 -6.25 4.79 26.88
N ILE A 80 -6.42 3.73 26.08
CA ILE A 80 -7.09 2.49 26.50
C ILE A 80 -6.38 1.87 27.70
N ASP A 81 -5.04 1.79 27.68
CA ASP A 81 -4.27 1.20 28.77
C ASP A 81 -4.41 1.99 30.07
N LEU A 82 -4.29 3.32 29.97
CA LEU A 82 -4.46 4.23 31.12
C LEU A 82 -5.87 4.18 31.72
N LEU A 83 -6.91 4.10 30.88
CA LEU A 83 -8.29 3.97 31.35
C LEU A 83 -8.54 2.62 32.04
N LYS A 84 -7.96 1.53 31.54
CA LYS A 84 -8.03 0.21 32.19
C LYS A 84 -7.38 0.23 33.57
N THR A 85 -6.20 0.83 33.70
CA THR A 85 -5.52 0.95 35.01
C THR A 85 -6.37 1.75 36.01
N LYS A 86 -7.01 2.84 35.57
CA LYS A 86 -7.89 3.66 36.41
C LYS A 86 -9.14 2.92 36.88
N LEU A 87 -9.71 2.06 36.03
CA LEU A 87 -10.86 1.23 36.41
C LEU A 87 -10.45 0.18 37.44
N SER A 88 -9.33 -0.51 37.25
CA SER A 88 -8.86 -1.55 38.19
C SER A 88 -8.42 -1.05 39.56
N GLN A 89 -8.20 0.27 39.73
CA GLN A 89 -7.88 0.88 41.02
C GLN A 89 -9.12 1.45 41.74
N LYS A 90 -10.28 1.46 41.08
CA LYS A 90 -11.52 2.01 41.61
C LYS A 90 -12.43 0.95 42.26
N ASP A 91 -12.10 -0.32 42.05
CA ASP A 91 -12.66 -1.49 42.75
C ASP A 91 -11.74 -1.91 43.90
#